data_AF-A0A8T1AAZ4-F1
#
_entry.id   AF-A0A8T1AAZ4-F1
#
_cell.length_a   1.000
_cell.length_b   1.000
_cell.length_c   1.000
_cell.angle_alpha   90.00
_cell.angle_beta   90.00
_cell.angle_gamma   90.00
#
_symmetry.space_group_name_H-M   'P 1'
#
loop_
_entity.id
_entity.type
_entity.pdbx_description
1 polymer ?
#
loop_
_entity_poly.entity_id
_entity_poly.type
_entity_poly.pdbx_seq_one_letter_code
_entity_poly.pdbx_strand_id
1 'polypeptide(L)'
;MKSEAEELRQLHAASITESEDTLSAKTKKERFNEQSCDSLKVSLFFDVLREHKDVLADKIPAELPQDKRIQHEIDLVTGTKYCVTWQWPLPRD
;
A
#
# COMPACT_ATOMS: atom_id res chain seq x y z
N MET A 1 -9.44 -14.42 40.71
CA MET A 1 -9.16 -13.10 40.09
C MET A 1 -8.09 -13.34 39.04
N LYS A 2 -8.45 -13.43 37.77
CA LYS A 2 -7.44 -13.36 36.70
C LYS A 2 -6.93 -11.93 36.66
N SER A 3 -5.62 -11.76 36.65
CA SER A 3 -5.01 -10.42 36.64
C SER A 3 -5.20 -9.78 35.27
N GLU A 4 -5.47 -8.49 35.24
CA GLU A 4 -5.67 -7.68 34.02
C GLU A 4 -4.53 -7.89 32.99
N ALA A 5 -3.30 -8.12 33.47
CA ALA A 5 -2.14 -8.43 32.63
C ALA A 5 -2.24 -9.76 31.87
N GLU A 6 -2.96 -10.74 32.41
CA GLU A 6 -3.17 -12.04 31.77
C GLU A 6 -4.25 -11.96 30.68
N GLU A 7 -5.24 -11.07 30.83
CA GLU A 7 -6.22 -10.79 29.78
C GLU A 7 -5.59 -9.98 28.64
N LEU A 8 -4.76 -8.98 28.93
CA LEU A 8 -4.02 -8.23 27.91
C LEU A 8 -3.09 -9.14 27.09
N ARG A 9 -2.46 -10.12 27.74
CA ARG A 9 -1.63 -11.13 27.06
C ARG A 9 -2.42 -12.06 26.16
N GLN A 10 -3.62 -12.47 26.58
CA GLN A 10 -4.51 -13.29 25.76
C GLN A 10 -5.05 -12.51 24.56
N LEU A 11 -5.39 -11.23 24.74
CA LEU A 11 -5.81 -10.34 23.65
C LEU A 11 -4.68 -10.09 22.64
N HIS A 12 -3.45 -9.85 23.10
CA HIS A 12 -2.28 -9.73 22.23
C HIS A 12 -1.96 -11.05 21.50
N ALA A 13 -2.06 -12.19 22.18
CA ALA A 13 -1.83 -13.49 21.55
C ALA A 13 -2.89 -13.81 20.46
N ALA A 14 -4.16 -13.50 20.71
CA ALA A 14 -5.24 -13.64 19.73
C ALA A 14 -5.07 -12.67 18.54
N SER A 15 -4.63 -11.43 18.81
CA SER A 15 -4.39 -10.42 17.77
C SER A 15 -3.18 -10.73 16.88
N ILE A 16 -2.19 -11.48 17.37
CA ILE A 16 -1.00 -11.89 16.61
C ILE A 16 -1.31 -13.12 15.73
N THR A 17 -2.33 -13.91 16.06
CA THR A 17 -2.72 -15.11 15.30
C THR A 17 -3.71 -14.85 14.16
N GLU A 18 -4.40 -13.71 14.13
CA GLU A 18 -5.13 -13.26 12.94
C GLU A 18 -4.22 -12.46 12.01
N SER A 19 -3.32 -13.22 11.39
CA SER A 19 -2.51 -12.91 10.22
C SER A 19 -2.73 -11.53 9.59
N GLU A 20 -1.82 -10.63 9.94
CA GLU A 20 -1.63 -9.34 9.28
C GLU A 20 -1.43 -9.51 7.75
N ASP A 21 -0.91 -10.65 7.27
CA ASP A 21 -0.60 -10.82 5.84
C ASP A 21 -1.71 -11.44 4.96
N THR A 22 -2.60 -12.29 5.50
CA THR A 22 -3.64 -12.93 4.65
C THR A 22 -4.96 -12.14 4.61
N LEU A 23 -5.30 -11.45 5.71
CA LEU A 23 -6.45 -10.54 5.77
C LEU A 23 -6.11 -9.18 5.17
N SER A 24 -4.90 -8.64 5.35
CA SER A 24 -4.53 -7.34 4.77
C SER A 24 -4.60 -7.36 3.25
N ALA A 25 -4.05 -8.37 2.57
CA ALA A 25 -4.09 -8.43 1.11
C ALA A 25 -5.54 -8.54 0.57
N LYS A 26 -6.38 -9.38 1.20
CA LYS A 26 -7.78 -9.58 0.80
C LYS A 26 -8.64 -8.35 1.09
N THR A 27 -8.59 -7.81 2.32
CA THR A 27 -9.34 -6.63 2.74
C THR A 27 -8.85 -5.35 2.05
N LYS A 28 -7.56 -5.23 1.73
CA LYS A 28 -7.01 -4.11 0.94
C LYS A 28 -7.54 -4.13 -0.48
N LYS A 29 -7.57 -5.30 -1.12
CA LYS A 29 -8.10 -5.45 -2.48
C LYS A 29 -9.61 -5.20 -2.54
N GLU A 30 -10.34 -5.63 -1.52
CA GLU A 30 -11.77 -5.39 -1.39
C GLU A 30 -12.08 -3.89 -1.25
N ARG A 31 -11.40 -3.18 -0.32
CA ARG A 31 -11.54 -1.72 -0.19
C ARG A 31 -11.17 -0.97 -1.46
N PHE A 32 -10.13 -1.44 -2.17
CA PHE A 32 -9.73 -0.83 -3.43
C PHE A 32 -10.78 -1.02 -4.53
N ASN A 33 -11.37 -2.21 -4.65
CA ASN A 33 -12.44 -2.48 -5.62
C ASN A 33 -13.71 -1.68 -5.29
N GLU A 34 -14.07 -1.54 -4.02
CA GLU A 34 -15.25 -0.77 -3.61
C GLU A 34 -15.09 0.73 -3.89
N GLN A 35 -13.85 1.23 -3.85
CA GLN A 35 -13.49 2.61 -4.20
C GLN A 35 -13.15 2.81 -5.68
N SER A 36 -13.21 1.76 -6.50
CA SER A 36 -12.90 1.83 -7.94
C SER A 36 -13.87 2.74 -8.69
N CYS A 37 -13.42 3.30 -9.81
CA CYS A 37 -14.27 4.03 -10.76
C CYS A 37 -15.47 3.21 -11.25
N ASP A 38 -15.38 1.88 -11.21
CA ASP A 38 -16.49 1.01 -11.57
C ASP A 38 -17.68 1.08 -10.59
N SER A 39 -17.46 1.45 -9.32
CA SER A 39 -18.54 1.74 -8.36
C SER A 39 -19.31 3.02 -8.70
N LEU A 40 -18.69 3.90 -9.49
CA LEU A 40 -19.27 5.18 -9.92
C LEU A 40 -20.03 5.07 -11.25
N LYS A 41 -20.27 3.85 -11.76
CA LYS A 41 -21.08 3.57 -12.97
C LYS A 41 -22.48 4.19 -12.96
N VAL A 42 -23.04 4.41 -11.77
CA VAL A 42 -24.39 4.99 -11.58
C VAL A 42 -24.35 6.52 -11.53
N SER A 43 -23.16 7.12 -11.41
CA SER A 43 -23.01 8.57 -11.34
C SER A 43 -23.06 9.19 -12.75
N LEU A 44 -23.60 10.41 -12.83
CA LEU A 44 -23.63 11.21 -14.06
C LEU A 44 -22.22 11.53 -14.59
N PHE A 45 -21.18 11.32 -13.78
CA PHE A 45 -19.78 11.57 -14.11
C PHE A 45 -19.06 10.33 -14.66
N PHE A 46 -19.75 9.19 -14.79
CA PHE A 46 -19.12 7.95 -15.27
C PHE A 46 -18.48 8.09 -16.66
N ASP A 47 -19.08 8.91 -17.54
CA ASP A 47 -18.50 9.19 -18.86
C ASP A 47 -17.16 9.91 -18.77
N VAL A 48 -17.06 10.91 -17.89
CA VAL A 48 -15.82 11.66 -17.63
C VAL A 48 -14.76 10.75 -17.00
N LEU A 49 -15.16 9.90 -16.06
CA LEU A 49 -14.25 8.93 -15.44
C LEU A 49 -13.72 7.90 -16.44
N ARG A 50 -14.53 7.51 -17.44
CA ARG A 50 -14.10 6.61 -18.51
C ARG A 50 -13.01 7.26 -19.38
N GLU A 51 -13.15 8.55 -19.68
CA GLU A 51 -12.17 9.30 -20.46
C GLU A 51 -10.82 9.44 -19.75
N HIS A 52 -10.80 9.40 -18.42
CA HIS A 52 -9.60 9.57 -17.59
C HIS A 52 -9.09 8.25 -16.97
N LYS A 53 -9.45 7.09 -17.54
CA LYS A 53 -9.05 5.77 -17.01
C LYS A 53 -7.55 5.52 -17.02
N ASP A 54 -6.82 6.18 -17.91
CA ASP A 54 -5.36 6.16 -17.98
C ASP A 54 -4.71 6.87 -16.79
N VAL A 55 -5.31 7.96 -16.32
CA VAL A 55 -4.86 8.72 -15.15
C VAL A 55 -5.34 8.06 -13.85
N LEU A 56 -6.56 7.53 -13.84
CA LEU A 56 -7.21 6.87 -12.72
C LEU A 56 -7.13 5.34 -12.85
N ALA A 57 -5.93 4.83 -13.16
CA ALA A 57 -5.74 3.40 -13.38
C ALA A 57 -6.09 2.59 -12.11
N ASP A 58 -7.01 1.63 -12.24
CA ASP A 58 -7.38 0.69 -11.16
C ASP A 58 -6.23 -0.29 -10.81
N LYS A 59 -5.14 -0.30 -11.55
CA LYS A 59 -3.99 -1.18 -11.28
C LYS A 59 -2.72 -0.34 -11.33
N ILE A 60 -1.87 -0.54 -10.33
CA ILE A 60 -0.51 0.00 -10.36
C ILE A 60 0.17 -0.61 -11.59
N PRO A 61 0.60 0.20 -12.56
CA PRO A 61 1.31 -0.32 -13.72
C PRO A 61 2.62 -0.95 -13.26
N ALA A 62 2.97 -2.09 -13.85
CA ALA A 62 4.26 -2.75 -13.59
C ALA A 62 5.44 -1.95 -14.18
N GLU A 63 5.15 -1.16 -15.20
CA GLU A 63 6.12 -0.29 -15.86
C GLU A 63 6.10 1.11 -15.27
N LEU A 64 7.28 1.72 -15.19
CA LEU A 64 7.42 3.11 -14.74
C LEU A 64 6.73 4.05 -15.74
N PRO A 65 6.16 5.18 -15.26
CA PRO A 65 5.59 6.17 -16.15
C PRO A 65 6.65 6.67 -17.14
N GLN A 66 6.22 6.99 -18.37
CA GLN A 66 7.08 7.55 -19.39
C GLN A 66 7.83 8.77 -18.85
N ASP A 67 9.14 8.83 -19.07
CA ASP A 67 9.97 9.96 -18.62
C ASP A 67 9.43 11.26 -19.23
N LYS A 68 8.85 12.11 -18.37
CA LYS A 68 8.26 13.40 -18.76
C LYS A 68 9.33 14.49 -18.92
N ARG A 69 10.62 14.12 -19.00
CA ARG A 69 11.80 15.01 -19.05
C ARG A 69 11.96 15.90 -17.82
N ILE A 70 11.18 15.65 -16.78
CA ILE A 70 11.32 16.26 -15.46
C ILE A 70 12.09 15.23 -14.64
N GLN A 71 13.41 15.39 -14.59
CA GLN A 71 14.27 14.55 -13.78
C GLN A 71 14.51 15.24 -12.44
N HIS A 72 14.29 14.51 -11.35
CA HIS A 72 14.62 14.99 -10.02
C HIS A 72 16.11 14.72 -9.77
N GLU A 73 16.91 15.78 -9.77
CA GLU A 73 18.30 15.73 -9.32
C GLU A 73 18.34 15.93 -7.80
N ILE A 74 19.07 15.05 -7.10
CA ILE A 74 19.28 15.18 -5.66
C ILE A 74 20.63 15.85 -5.48
N ASP A 75 20.61 17.15 -5.14
CA ASP A 75 21.82 17.89 -4.82
C ASP A 75 22.39 17.41 -3.49
N LEU A 76 23.57 16.77 -3.55
CA LEU A 76 24.31 16.40 -2.36
C LEU A 76 25.29 17.50 -2.00
N VAL A 77 25.26 17.92 -0.73
CA VAL A 77 26.28 18.83 -0.19
C VAL A 77 27.65 18.17 -0.32
N THR A 78 28.63 18.91 -0.83
CA THR A 78 30.01 18.43 -0.98
C THR A 78 30.54 17.95 0.38
N GLY A 79 30.91 16.67 0.48
CA GLY A 79 31.33 16.03 1.74
C GLY A 79 30.27 15.10 2.36
N THR A 80 29.06 15.05 1.80
CA THR A 80 28.05 14.05 2.19
C THR A 80 28.52 12.66 1.82
N LYS A 81 28.46 11.74 2.78
CA LYS A 81 28.73 10.31 2.54
C LYS A 81 27.40 9.57 2.44
N TYR A 82 27.34 8.60 1.55
CA TYR A 82 26.21 7.68 1.51
C TYR A 82 26.26 6.73 2.71
N CYS A 83 25.12 6.59 3.40
CA CYS A 83 24.96 5.60 4.45
C CYS A 83 24.58 4.26 3.83
N VAL A 84 25.31 3.20 4.19
CA VAL A 84 24.91 1.83 3.84
C VAL A 84 24.08 1.27 4.97
N THR A 85 22.87 0.82 4.65
CA THR A 85 21.99 0.14 5.61
C THR A 85 21.88 -1.33 5.21
N TRP A 86 22.09 -2.25 6.15
CA TRP A 86 21.91 -3.68 5.90
C TRP A 86 20.41 -4.00 5.85
N GLN A 87 19.99 -4.66 4.79
CA GLN A 87 18.62 -5.17 4.69
C GLN A 87 18.44 -6.30 5.70
N TRP A 88 17.35 -6.28 6.46
CA TRP A 88 16.98 -7.42 7.30
C TRP A 88 16.70 -8.64 6.43
N PRO A 89 17.13 -9.84 6.84
CA PRO A 89 16.82 -11.06 6.10
C PRO A 89 15.30 -11.18 5.99
N LEU A 90 14.80 -11.11 4.75
CA LEU A 90 13.39 -11.35 4.46
C LEU A 90 13.08 -12.84 4.70
N PRO A 91 11.91 -13.17 5.27
CA PRO A 91 11.46 -14.55 5.34
C PRO A 91 11.52 -15.20 3.95
N ARG A 92 12.05 -16.42 3.90
CA ARG A 92 11.94 -17.28 2.72
C ARG A 92 10.88 -18.32 3.05
N ASP A 93 9.86 -18.41 2.21
CA ASP A 93 8.98 -19.57 2.16
C ASP A 93 9.74 -20.83 1.72
#